data_AF-A0A969QLK1-F1
#
_entry.id   AF-A0A969QLK1-F1
#
_cell.length_a   1.000
_cell.length_b   1.000
_cell.length_c   1.000
_cell.angle_alpha   90.00
_cell.angle_beta   90.00
_cell.angle_gamma   90.00
#
_symmetry.space_group_name_H-M   'P 1'
#
loop_
_entity.id
_entity.type
_entity.pdbx_description
1 polymer ?
#
loop_
_entity_poly.entity_id
_entity_poly.type
_entity_poly.pdbx_seq_one_letter_code
_entity_poly.pdbx_strand_id
1 'polypeptide(L)'
;MGRIIVSAAHGGIEGGSRDPGAVVDGVTEAREMILLRDLIVQTLRSRNYEALAVPDDLSLQQTLDWVNNRAAVGDIALEIHANAFSDTTTRGIAVFYLANNEERKSQAELLLQTYIRRVPQMPSRGAKPDTQTALGNLAFCRQVVIPSLLMEVGLLTNADDRRLLQTQRQEIALGIAEGLATWSLGRSPNPAPSPLPLPAPTPGLYPDCNINLNGGIFDQRGIIVEGNAYIPLDFVDQLGIDLPLSYRRITYQNIVFIRAVDLRDFNISVTWDGNTRTVSLRSALSICGDQIDRIMGHGNTSLVQLITFLKSKNPDALNRFPDLPKFYREEGNAEGVNFDIAFAQMGLETNFLRFGGIVKPEQNNFAGLGGVGTGAGGATFPSARLGVRAHIQHLKAYASTEPLRQAEVDPRFRFVRRGIAPLLDQLSGRWTADPQYGTKILNGVRQLYEFTGLL
;
A
#
# COMPACT_ATOMS: atom_id res chain seq x y z
N MET A 1 -37.26 9.57 13.73
CA MET A 1 -36.09 10.11 13.01
C MET A 1 -34.89 9.65 13.77
N GLY A 2 -33.90 9.05 13.12
CA GLY A 2 -32.69 8.62 13.82
C GLY A 2 -31.82 9.81 14.19
N ARG A 3 -30.86 9.57 15.08
CA ARG A 3 -29.94 10.57 15.61
C ARG A 3 -28.78 10.78 14.64
N ILE A 4 -28.22 11.99 14.69
CA ILE A 4 -27.04 12.36 13.92
C ILE A 4 -25.84 12.39 14.85
N ILE A 5 -24.93 11.44 14.69
CA ILE A 5 -23.72 11.33 15.50
C ILE A 5 -22.57 12.02 14.75
N VAL A 6 -21.91 12.99 15.39
CA VAL A 6 -20.80 13.73 14.79
C VAL A 6 -19.55 13.56 15.63
N SER A 7 -18.50 13.04 15.01
CA SER A 7 -17.16 12.85 15.57
C SER A 7 -16.20 13.90 15.01
N ALA A 8 -15.31 14.41 15.86
CA ALA A 8 -14.16 15.19 15.44
C ALA A 8 -12.94 14.28 15.55
N ALA A 9 -12.12 14.22 14.51
CA ALA A 9 -10.90 13.42 14.52
C ALA A 9 -9.89 13.92 15.56
N HIS A 10 -9.06 13.00 16.05
CA HIS A 10 -7.99 13.25 17.00
C HIS A 10 -8.50 13.80 18.35
N GLY A 11 -7.62 14.42 19.14
CA GLY A 11 -7.95 15.00 20.44
C GLY A 11 -7.89 14.02 21.61
N GLY A 12 -8.04 12.73 21.34
CA GLY A 12 -7.93 11.65 22.32
C GLY A 12 -6.51 11.34 22.78
N ILE A 13 -6.39 10.42 23.74
CA ILE A 13 -5.10 9.92 24.22
C ILE A 13 -4.72 8.64 23.46
N GLU A 14 -3.63 8.70 22.69
CA GLU A 14 -3.03 7.55 22.00
C GLU A 14 -1.58 7.37 22.46
N GLY A 15 -1.20 6.15 22.84
CA GLY A 15 0.16 5.87 23.32
C GLY A 15 0.57 6.67 24.58
N GLY A 16 -0.39 7.14 25.37
CA GLY A 16 -0.16 7.93 26.59
C GLY A 16 0.03 9.44 26.38
N SER A 17 -0.13 9.94 25.14
CA SER A 17 -0.08 11.36 24.81
C SER A 17 -1.34 11.79 24.08
N ARG A 18 -1.71 13.08 24.19
CA ARG A 18 -2.86 13.62 23.44
C ARG A 18 -2.50 13.73 21.97
N ASP A 19 -3.26 13.10 21.09
CA ASP A 19 -3.07 13.15 19.64
C ASP A 19 -3.62 14.48 19.08
N PRO A 20 -2.77 15.38 18.55
CA PRO A 20 -3.22 16.65 17.99
C PRO A 20 -3.69 16.53 16.53
N GLY A 21 -3.48 15.39 15.87
CA GLY A 21 -3.55 15.26 14.41
C GLY A 21 -2.50 16.14 13.73
N ALA A 22 -2.81 16.64 12.53
CA ALA A 22 -1.91 17.56 11.84
C ALA A 22 -1.67 18.86 12.64
N VAL A 23 -0.43 19.34 12.66
CA VAL A 23 -0.03 20.61 13.32
C VAL A 23 0.61 21.54 12.30
N VAL A 24 -0.01 22.71 12.07
CA VAL A 24 0.47 23.71 11.10
C VAL A 24 0.32 25.12 11.67
N ASP A 25 1.42 25.87 11.73
CA ASP A 25 1.51 27.24 12.30
C ASP A 25 0.84 27.39 13.68
N GLY A 26 1.07 26.43 14.57
CA GLY A 26 0.53 26.44 15.94
C GLY A 26 -0.96 26.09 16.06
N VAL A 27 -1.59 25.70 14.95
CA VAL A 27 -2.97 25.20 14.90
C VAL A 27 -2.93 23.68 14.78
N THR A 28 -3.78 22.99 15.55
CA THR A 28 -3.91 21.54 15.50
C THR A 28 -5.22 21.13 14.84
N GLU A 29 -5.21 20.00 14.15
CA GLU A 29 -6.39 19.39 13.53
C GLU A 29 -7.47 19.10 14.55
N ALA A 30 -7.09 18.47 15.67
CA ALA A 30 -8.01 18.19 16.77
C ALA A 30 -8.78 19.45 17.20
N ARG A 31 -8.08 20.58 17.37
CA ARG A 31 -8.71 21.84 17.80
C ARG A 31 -9.72 22.37 16.78
N GLU A 32 -9.34 22.40 15.51
CA GLU A 32 -10.22 22.93 14.46
C GLU A 32 -11.45 22.02 14.25
N MET A 33 -11.28 20.69 14.32
CA MET A 33 -12.37 19.73 14.17
C MET A 33 -13.32 19.76 15.37
N ILE A 34 -12.82 19.84 16.61
CA ILE A 34 -13.64 20.00 17.81
C ILE A 34 -14.53 21.25 17.70
N LEU A 35 -13.93 22.40 17.36
CA LEU A 35 -14.67 23.66 17.20
C LEU A 35 -15.72 23.58 16.08
N LEU A 36 -15.42 22.89 14.98
CA LEU A 36 -16.36 22.74 13.88
C LEU A 36 -17.50 21.77 14.22
N ARG A 37 -17.21 20.60 14.81
CA ARG A 37 -18.22 19.63 15.25
C ARG A 37 -19.22 20.28 16.21
N ASP A 38 -18.74 21.05 17.18
CA ASP A 38 -19.61 21.68 18.17
C ASP A 38 -20.61 22.64 17.51
N LEU A 39 -20.16 23.40 16.50
CA LEU A 39 -21.03 24.25 15.69
C LEU A 39 -22.02 23.46 14.84
N ILE A 40 -21.60 22.33 14.24
CA ILE A 40 -22.49 21.44 13.47
C ILE A 40 -23.60 20.90 14.39
N VAL A 41 -23.23 20.37 15.55
CA VAL A 41 -24.16 19.80 16.53
C VAL A 41 -25.10 20.87 17.09
N GLN A 42 -24.59 22.07 17.39
CA GLN A 42 -25.41 23.20 17.79
C GLN A 42 -26.42 23.59 16.68
N THR A 43 -25.98 23.62 15.42
CA THR A 43 -26.82 23.97 14.26
C THR A 43 -27.90 22.93 14.00
N LEU A 44 -27.60 21.64 14.18
CA LEU A 44 -28.58 20.57 14.06
C LEU A 44 -29.64 20.65 15.17
N ARG A 45 -29.20 20.83 16.42
CA ARG A 45 -30.08 20.93 17.59
C ARG A 45 -31.01 22.15 17.53
N SER A 46 -30.52 23.30 17.04
CA SER A 46 -31.36 24.49 16.87
C SER A 46 -32.47 24.32 15.83
N ARG A 47 -32.34 23.31 14.96
CA ARG A 47 -33.34 22.90 13.96
C ARG A 47 -34.15 21.67 14.40
N ASN A 48 -34.12 21.33 15.70
CA ASN A 48 -34.83 20.19 16.31
C ASN A 48 -34.39 18.80 15.83
N TYR A 49 -33.16 18.65 15.33
CA TYR A 49 -32.57 17.33 15.11
C TYR A 49 -31.89 16.83 16.37
N GLU A 50 -32.06 15.55 16.68
CA GLU A 50 -31.34 14.90 17.77
C GLU A 50 -29.90 14.60 17.32
N ALA A 51 -28.95 15.41 17.79
CA ALA A 51 -27.54 15.29 17.43
C ALA A 51 -26.65 15.00 18.64
N LEU A 52 -25.73 14.05 18.50
CA LEU A 52 -24.77 13.64 19.51
C LEU A 52 -23.35 14.01 19.08
N ALA A 53 -22.59 14.62 19.99
CA ALA A 53 -21.16 14.86 19.81
C ALA A 53 -20.37 13.73 20.46
N VAL A 54 -19.43 13.12 19.73
CA VAL A 54 -18.47 12.18 20.31
C VAL A 54 -17.51 12.96 21.23
N PRO A 55 -17.19 12.45 22.45
CA PRO A 55 -16.27 13.10 23.37
C PRO A 55 -14.85 13.28 22.81
N ASP A 56 -14.18 14.37 23.23
CA ASP A 56 -12.89 14.83 22.68
C ASP A 56 -11.68 14.01 23.13
N ASP A 57 -11.82 13.18 24.16
CA ASP A 57 -10.74 12.49 24.85
C ASP A 57 -10.59 11.02 24.43
N LEU A 58 -11.39 10.58 23.45
CA LEU A 58 -11.39 9.21 22.95
C LEU A 58 -10.36 9.01 21.82
N SER A 59 -9.57 7.94 21.94
CA SER A 59 -8.78 7.41 20.81
C SER A 59 -9.69 6.93 19.67
N LEU A 60 -9.12 6.65 18.50
CA LEU A 60 -9.88 6.10 17.37
C LEU A 60 -10.73 4.89 17.77
N GLN A 61 -10.13 3.88 18.43
CA GLN A 61 -10.86 2.68 18.83
C GLN A 61 -11.99 2.99 19.81
N GLN A 62 -11.74 3.87 20.79
CA GLN A 62 -12.76 4.27 21.76
C GLN A 62 -13.90 5.06 21.11
N THR A 63 -13.60 5.87 20.10
CA THR A 63 -14.62 6.57 19.30
C THR A 63 -15.52 5.58 18.57
N LEU A 64 -14.95 4.58 17.89
CA LEU A 64 -15.72 3.54 17.21
C LEU A 64 -16.62 2.78 18.19
N ASP A 65 -16.07 2.37 19.34
CA ASP A 65 -16.82 1.70 20.39
C ASP A 65 -17.93 2.60 20.95
N TRP A 66 -17.65 3.89 21.16
CA TRP A 66 -18.62 4.85 21.70
C TRP A 66 -19.83 5.02 20.78
N VAL A 67 -19.58 5.11 19.47
CA VAL A 67 -20.62 5.21 18.43
C VAL A 67 -21.42 3.92 18.36
N ASN A 68 -20.74 2.77 18.25
CA ASN A 68 -21.38 1.46 18.11
C ASN A 68 -22.23 1.06 19.31
N ASN A 69 -21.76 1.33 20.53
CA ASN A 69 -22.51 1.06 21.76
C ASN A 69 -23.79 1.91 21.90
N ARG A 70 -23.92 2.97 21.11
CA ARG A 70 -25.08 3.85 21.11
C ARG A 70 -25.93 3.70 19.87
N ALA A 71 -25.48 2.99 18.85
CA ALA A 71 -26.17 2.86 17.57
C ALA A 71 -27.62 2.40 17.72
N ALA A 72 -28.54 3.12 17.08
CA ALA A 72 -29.93 2.72 16.91
C ALA A 72 -30.33 2.73 15.43
N VAL A 73 -31.40 2.00 15.12
CA VAL A 73 -31.95 1.95 13.75
C VAL A 73 -32.32 3.35 13.28
N GLY A 74 -31.79 3.73 12.11
CA GLY A 74 -32.02 5.03 11.49
C GLY A 74 -31.01 6.11 11.87
N ASP A 75 -30.11 5.85 12.83
CA ASP A 75 -29.02 6.77 13.14
C ASP A 75 -28.03 6.86 11.97
N ILE A 76 -27.34 7.99 11.87
CA ILE A 76 -26.25 8.21 10.91
C ILE A 76 -25.03 8.78 11.64
N ALA A 77 -23.84 8.54 11.10
CA ALA A 77 -22.59 9.01 11.67
C ALA A 77 -21.73 9.78 10.67
N LEU A 78 -21.07 10.84 11.12
CA LEU A 78 -20.05 11.57 10.36
C LEU A 78 -18.83 11.79 11.24
N GLU A 79 -17.64 11.47 10.73
CA GLU A 79 -16.38 11.93 11.31
C GLU A 79 -15.75 13.01 10.43
N ILE A 80 -15.33 14.12 11.03
CA ILE A 80 -14.67 15.22 10.31
C ILE A 80 -13.16 15.26 10.60
N HIS A 81 -12.40 15.45 9.53
CA HIS A 81 -10.94 15.57 9.49
C HIS A 81 -10.55 16.85 8.75
N ALA A 82 -9.37 17.39 9.04
CA ALA A 82 -8.72 18.43 8.24
C ALA A 82 -7.28 18.01 7.95
N ASN A 83 -7.17 17.13 6.95
CA ASN A 83 -5.95 16.43 6.58
C ASN A 83 -4.78 17.38 6.23
N ALA A 84 -3.55 16.86 6.22
CA ALA A 84 -2.33 17.56 5.87
C ALA A 84 -1.54 16.78 4.82
N PHE A 85 -1.13 17.47 3.76
CA PHE A 85 -0.25 16.94 2.73
C PHE A 85 1.10 17.65 2.74
N SER A 86 2.17 16.94 2.36
CA SER A 86 3.50 17.50 2.14
C SER A 86 3.51 18.60 1.07
N ASP A 87 2.64 18.46 0.06
CA ASP A 87 2.34 19.54 -0.88
C ASP A 87 1.35 20.54 -0.27
N THR A 88 1.85 21.74 0.04
CA THR A 88 1.06 22.83 0.62
C THR A 88 0.12 23.50 -0.40
N THR A 89 0.23 23.18 -1.69
CA THR A 89 -0.61 23.75 -2.75
C THR A 89 -1.90 22.98 -2.99
N THR A 90 -1.97 21.71 -2.54
CA THR A 90 -3.19 20.91 -2.64
C THR A 90 -4.29 21.53 -1.76
N ARG A 91 -5.51 21.58 -2.30
CA ARG A 91 -6.68 22.19 -1.66
C ARG A 91 -7.92 21.32 -1.80
N GLY A 92 -8.89 21.56 -0.93
CA GLY A 92 -10.28 21.21 -1.14
C GLY A 92 -10.83 20.12 -0.25
N ILE A 93 -12.15 19.98 -0.33
CA ILE A 93 -12.96 19.07 0.46
C ILE A 93 -13.13 17.71 -0.23
N ALA A 94 -13.07 16.63 0.54
CA ALA A 94 -13.42 15.28 0.09
C ALA A 94 -14.35 14.61 1.10
N VAL A 95 -15.23 13.73 0.62
CA VAL A 95 -16.08 12.90 1.49
C VAL A 95 -15.86 11.45 1.14
N PHE A 96 -15.53 10.65 2.14
CA PHE A 96 -15.21 9.24 2.03
C PHE A 96 -16.36 8.37 2.50
N TYR A 97 -16.61 7.32 1.74
CA TYR A 97 -17.66 6.34 2.00
C TYR A 97 -17.13 4.91 1.91
N LEU A 98 -17.81 3.95 2.54
CA LEU A 98 -17.47 2.53 2.41
C LEU A 98 -17.48 2.11 0.94
N ALA A 99 -16.34 1.60 0.43
CA ALA A 99 -16.25 1.15 -0.96
C ALA A 99 -17.37 0.17 -1.35
N ASN A 100 -17.80 0.26 -2.62
CA ASN A 100 -18.91 -0.51 -3.19
C ASN A 100 -20.28 -0.24 -2.54
N ASN A 101 -20.46 0.92 -1.91
CA ASN A 101 -21.75 1.34 -1.38
C ASN A 101 -22.26 2.59 -2.11
N GLU A 102 -23.03 2.38 -3.18
CA GLU A 102 -23.60 3.47 -3.99
C GLU A 102 -24.54 4.39 -3.20
N GLU A 103 -25.23 3.85 -2.18
CA GLU A 103 -26.08 4.66 -1.33
C GLU A 103 -25.24 5.63 -0.47
N ARG A 104 -24.13 5.14 0.12
CA ARG A 104 -23.18 6.01 0.84
C ARG A 104 -22.50 7.00 -0.09
N LYS A 105 -22.20 6.62 -1.33
CA LYS A 105 -21.66 7.53 -2.35
C LYS A 105 -22.61 8.69 -2.62
N SER A 106 -23.89 8.43 -2.90
CA SER A 106 -24.87 9.50 -3.15
C SER A 106 -25.02 10.44 -1.95
N GLN A 107 -24.88 9.92 -0.74
CA GLN A 107 -25.01 10.72 0.48
C GLN A 107 -23.71 11.49 0.80
N ALA A 108 -22.55 10.96 0.40
CA ALA A 108 -21.29 11.70 0.36
C ALA A 108 -21.33 12.85 -0.65
N GLU A 109 -21.88 12.61 -1.85
CA GLU A 109 -22.09 13.64 -2.86
C GLU A 109 -23.06 14.73 -2.38
N LEU A 110 -24.13 14.36 -1.69
CA LEU A 110 -25.05 15.30 -1.04
C LEU A 110 -24.33 16.22 -0.05
N LEU A 111 -23.54 15.65 0.87
CA LEU A 111 -22.78 16.43 1.85
C LEU A 111 -21.76 17.38 1.20
N LEU A 112 -21.09 16.90 0.17
CA LEU A 112 -20.15 17.70 -0.63
C LEU A 112 -20.87 18.89 -1.28
N GLN A 113 -22.05 18.66 -1.88
CA GLN A 113 -22.85 19.71 -2.51
C GLN A 113 -23.35 20.77 -1.51
N THR A 114 -23.87 20.35 -0.36
CA THR A 114 -24.37 21.30 0.65
C THR A 114 -23.24 22.12 1.28
N TYR A 115 -22.07 21.51 1.47
CA TYR A 115 -20.86 22.22 1.89
C TYR A 115 -20.46 23.29 0.86
N ILE A 116 -20.24 22.90 -0.40
CA ILE A 116 -19.71 23.80 -1.45
C ILE A 116 -20.68 24.94 -1.75
N ARG A 117 -21.99 24.69 -1.65
CA ARG A 117 -23.00 25.73 -1.80
C ARG A 117 -22.84 26.88 -0.80
N ARG A 118 -22.36 26.59 0.41
CA ARG A 118 -22.09 27.59 1.46
C ARG A 118 -20.70 28.21 1.32
N VAL A 119 -19.71 27.42 0.92
CA VAL A 119 -18.31 27.86 0.79
C VAL A 119 -17.79 27.57 -0.63
N PRO A 120 -18.24 28.34 -1.65
CA PRO A 120 -17.88 28.08 -3.05
C PRO A 120 -16.40 28.31 -3.36
N GLN A 121 -15.65 28.96 -2.46
CA GLN A 121 -14.20 29.15 -2.55
C GLN A 121 -13.41 27.88 -2.21
N MET A 122 -14.06 26.86 -1.63
CA MET A 122 -13.44 25.58 -1.31
C MET A 122 -13.53 24.64 -2.53
N PRO A 123 -12.39 24.22 -3.13
CA PRO A 123 -12.42 23.28 -4.25
C PRO A 123 -12.99 21.92 -3.83
N SER A 124 -13.70 21.27 -4.74
CA SER A 124 -14.15 19.89 -4.56
C SER A 124 -13.07 18.91 -4.99
N ARG A 125 -12.71 17.97 -4.12
CA ARG A 125 -11.97 16.76 -4.48
C ARG A 125 -12.91 15.56 -4.71
N GLY A 126 -14.21 15.72 -4.49
CA GLY A 126 -15.25 14.73 -4.79
C GLY A 126 -15.57 13.76 -3.66
N ALA A 127 -16.63 12.96 -3.87
CA ALA A 127 -16.96 11.82 -3.04
C ALA A 127 -16.13 10.60 -3.48
N LYS A 128 -15.42 9.97 -2.55
CA LYS A 128 -14.46 8.89 -2.85
C LYS A 128 -14.74 7.67 -1.98
N PRO A 129 -14.57 6.45 -2.48
CA PRO A 129 -14.54 5.30 -1.60
C PRO A 129 -13.35 5.42 -0.63
N ASP A 130 -13.50 4.91 0.59
CA ASP A 130 -12.48 4.89 1.65
C ASP A 130 -11.15 4.29 1.16
N THR A 131 -11.23 3.33 0.23
CA THR A 131 -10.08 2.70 -0.44
C THR A 131 -9.25 3.61 -1.33
N GLN A 132 -9.69 4.84 -1.60
CA GLN A 132 -8.90 5.86 -2.31
C GLN A 132 -8.06 6.75 -1.38
N THR A 133 -8.17 6.59 -0.06
CA THR A 133 -7.25 7.23 0.88
C THR A 133 -5.88 6.54 0.88
N ALA A 134 -4.84 7.25 1.34
CA ALA A 134 -3.51 6.67 1.52
C ALA A 134 -3.50 5.49 2.51
N LEU A 135 -4.46 5.46 3.44
CA LEU A 135 -4.66 4.36 4.38
C LEU A 135 -5.29 3.11 3.73
N GLY A 136 -5.89 3.25 2.54
CA GLY A 136 -6.58 2.17 1.81
C GLY A 136 -7.86 1.64 2.50
N ASN A 137 -8.12 2.08 3.72
CA ASN A 137 -9.24 1.70 4.56
C ASN A 137 -9.41 2.77 5.64
N LEU A 138 -10.64 3.26 5.82
CA LEU A 138 -10.98 4.17 6.91
C LEU A 138 -11.81 3.43 7.95
N ALA A 139 -11.25 3.24 9.15
CA ALA A 139 -11.88 2.49 10.23
C ALA A 139 -13.30 3.02 10.55
N PHE A 140 -13.51 4.34 10.53
CA PHE A 140 -14.83 4.94 10.76
C PHE A 140 -15.88 4.55 9.69
N CYS A 141 -15.48 4.43 8.43
CA CYS A 141 -16.37 3.98 7.35
C CYS A 141 -16.68 2.48 7.42
N ARG A 142 -15.82 1.67 8.07
CA ARG A 142 -15.90 0.21 8.04
C ARG A 142 -16.42 -0.43 9.31
N GLN A 143 -16.06 0.14 10.45
CA GLN A 143 -16.31 -0.45 11.77
C GLN A 143 -17.50 0.17 12.48
N VAL A 144 -17.97 1.34 12.03
CA VAL A 144 -19.22 1.91 12.52
C VAL A 144 -20.39 1.09 11.97
N VAL A 145 -21.27 0.60 12.85
CA VAL A 145 -22.36 -0.33 12.50
C VAL A 145 -23.60 0.34 11.90
N ILE A 146 -23.63 1.67 11.92
CA ILE A 146 -24.68 2.51 11.31
C ILE A 146 -24.13 3.21 10.05
N PRO A 147 -25.00 3.69 9.14
CA PRO A 147 -24.56 4.45 7.97
C PRO A 147 -23.59 5.58 8.36
N SER A 148 -22.35 5.48 7.90
CA SER A 148 -21.29 6.41 8.26
C SER A 148 -20.56 6.98 7.05
N LEU A 149 -19.97 8.16 7.23
CA LEU A 149 -19.08 8.84 6.28
C LEU A 149 -17.93 9.48 7.06
N LEU A 150 -16.81 9.70 6.36
CA LEU A 150 -15.70 10.52 6.85
C LEU A 150 -15.52 11.70 5.90
N MET A 151 -15.48 12.93 6.41
CA MET A 151 -15.32 14.14 5.59
C MET A 151 -14.01 14.84 5.93
N GLU A 152 -13.15 15.00 4.93
CA GLU A 152 -12.01 15.91 4.99
C GLU A 152 -12.48 17.32 4.61
N VAL A 153 -12.77 18.17 5.59
CA VAL A 153 -13.44 19.48 5.39
C VAL A 153 -12.54 20.52 4.70
N GLY A 154 -11.26 20.22 4.53
CA GLY A 154 -10.24 21.07 3.90
C GLY A 154 -8.85 20.56 4.28
N LEU A 155 -7.80 21.20 3.76
CA LEU A 155 -6.42 20.80 4.06
C LEU A 155 -5.71 21.84 4.91
N LEU A 156 -5.28 21.47 6.12
CA LEU A 156 -4.62 22.40 7.04
C LEU A 156 -3.29 22.93 6.51
N THR A 157 -2.55 22.14 5.74
CA THR A 157 -1.27 22.58 5.15
C THR A 157 -1.45 23.69 4.12
N ASN A 158 -2.64 23.85 3.55
CA ASN A 158 -2.93 24.96 2.65
C ASN A 158 -3.46 26.19 3.40
N ALA A 159 -2.81 27.34 3.17
CA ALA A 159 -3.14 28.58 3.88
C ALA A 159 -4.53 29.13 3.56
N ASP A 160 -5.04 28.95 2.33
CA ASP A 160 -6.38 29.41 1.95
C ASP A 160 -7.48 28.55 2.58
N ASP A 161 -7.34 27.21 2.51
CA ASP A 161 -8.30 26.29 3.12
C ASP A 161 -8.36 26.49 4.63
N ARG A 162 -7.21 26.62 5.28
CA ARG A 162 -7.14 26.92 6.72
C ARG A 162 -7.77 28.27 7.06
N ARG A 163 -7.51 29.32 6.27
CA ARG A 163 -8.18 30.62 6.45
C ARG A 163 -9.69 30.48 6.32
N LEU A 164 -10.19 29.72 5.34
CA LEU A 164 -11.63 29.48 5.17
C LEU A 164 -12.20 28.70 6.37
N LEU A 165 -11.52 27.66 6.84
CA LEU A 165 -11.92 26.87 8.00
C LEU A 165 -12.06 27.73 9.26
N GLN A 166 -11.17 28.71 9.45
CA GLN A 166 -11.16 29.59 10.63
C GLN A 166 -12.11 30.78 10.51
N THR A 167 -12.25 31.36 9.32
CA THR A 167 -13.04 32.59 9.11
C THR A 167 -14.47 32.33 8.67
N GLN A 168 -14.76 31.18 8.06
CA GLN A 168 -16.09 30.80 7.57
C GLN A 168 -16.65 29.56 8.27
N ARG A 169 -16.13 29.22 9.47
CA ARG A 169 -16.53 28.00 10.21
C ARG A 169 -18.05 27.86 10.40
N GLN A 170 -18.75 28.98 10.60
CA GLN A 170 -20.22 28.98 10.72
C GLN A 170 -20.90 28.55 9.42
N GLU A 171 -20.49 29.08 8.27
CA GLU A 171 -21.05 28.69 6.96
C GLU A 171 -20.73 27.22 6.63
N ILE A 172 -19.52 26.76 6.99
CA ILE A 172 -19.14 25.34 6.89
C ILE A 172 -20.08 24.47 7.74
N ALA A 173 -20.26 24.83 9.01
CA ALA A 173 -21.15 24.10 9.91
C ALA A 173 -22.60 24.06 9.41
N LEU A 174 -23.11 25.18 8.87
CA LEU A 174 -24.43 25.22 8.23
C LEU A 174 -24.53 24.26 7.04
N GLY A 175 -23.53 24.26 6.15
CA GLY A 175 -23.52 23.40 4.96
C GLY A 175 -23.49 21.92 5.31
N ILE A 176 -22.69 21.54 6.30
CA ILE A 176 -22.62 20.15 6.80
C ILE A 176 -23.93 19.77 7.50
N ALA A 177 -24.45 20.63 8.38
CA ALA A 177 -25.71 20.38 9.08
C ALA A 177 -26.90 20.22 8.11
N GLU A 178 -26.94 20.98 7.01
CA GLU A 178 -27.96 20.84 5.96
C GLU A 178 -27.88 19.52 5.22
N GLY A 179 -26.66 19.06 4.90
CA GLY A 179 -26.43 17.76 4.29
C GLY A 179 -26.84 16.61 5.21
N LEU A 180 -26.42 16.66 6.48
CA LEU A 180 -26.76 15.65 7.49
C LEU A 180 -28.27 15.61 7.78
N ALA A 181 -28.92 16.77 7.91
CA ALA A 181 -30.36 16.85 8.08
C ALA A 181 -31.10 16.19 6.90
N THR A 182 -30.70 16.49 5.67
CA THR A 182 -31.30 15.91 4.46
C THR A 182 -31.07 14.40 4.37
N TRP A 183 -29.85 13.94 4.67
CA TRP A 183 -29.51 12.51 4.73
C TRP A 183 -30.36 11.80 5.78
N SER A 184 -30.44 12.31 7.02
CA SER A 184 -31.18 11.70 8.13
C SER A 184 -32.69 11.52 7.84
N LEU A 185 -33.23 12.25 6.86
CA LEU A 185 -34.63 12.22 6.45
C LEU A 185 -34.95 11.19 5.35
N GLY A 186 -33.94 10.55 4.74
CA GLY A 186 -34.15 9.56 3.67
C GLY A 186 -34.76 10.12 2.37
N ARG A 187 -34.75 11.44 2.16
CA ARG A 187 -35.22 12.09 0.92
C ARG A 187 -34.02 12.47 0.06
N SER A 188 -33.63 11.60 -0.88
CA SER A 188 -32.71 11.98 -1.96
C SER A 188 -33.32 13.12 -2.78
N PRO A 189 -32.60 14.23 -3.06
CA PRO A 189 -33.06 15.21 -4.04
C PRO A 189 -33.08 14.56 -5.44
N ASN A 190 -34.09 14.93 -6.24
CA ASN A 190 -34.39 14.41 -7.58
C ASN A 190 -33.18 14.02 -8.46
N PRO A 191 -33.32 12.97 -9.29
CA PRO A 191 -32.29 12.60 -10.25
C PRO A 191 -32.14 13.68 -11.32
N ALA A 192 -30.89 14.09 -11.59
CA ALA A 192 -30.53 14.78 -12.82
C ALA A 192 -30.83 13.86 -14.04
N PRO A 193 -31.15 14.41 -15.22
CA PRO A 193 -31.66 13.63 -16.35
C PRO A 193 -30.65 12.58 -16.80
N SER A 194 -31.16 11.36 -17.02
CA SER A 194 -30.38 10.19 -17.45
C SER A 194 -29.57 10.47 -18.73
N PRO A 195 -28.31 10.02 -18.80
CA PRO A 195 -27.68 9.78 -20.10
C PRO A 195 -28.43 8.65 -20.81
N LEU A 196 -28.56 8.78 -22.13
CA LEU A 196 -29.23 7.83 -23.04
C LEU A 196 -28.86 6.35 -22.77
N PRO A 197 -29.78 5.41 -23.02
CA PRO A 197 -29.57 4.01 -22.68
C PRO A 197 -28.41 3.42 -23.50
N LEU A 198 -27.39 2.93 -22.80
CA LEU A 198 -26.48 1.93 -23.36
C LEU A 198 -27.28 0.63 -23.55
N PRO A 199 -27.08 -0.09 -24.66
CA PRO A 199 -27.86 -1.28 -24.98
C PRO A 199 -27.64 -2.38 -23.92
N ALA A 200 -28.70 -3.13 -23.64
CA ALA A 200 -28.67 -4.25 -22.69
C ALA A 200 -27.61 -5.29 -23.08
N PRO A 201 -26.93 -5.94 -22.12
CA PRO A 201 -25.88 -6.89 -22.44
C PRO A 201 -26.46 -8.20 -22.99
N THR A 202 -26.06 -8.52 -24.21
CA THR A 202 -26.11 -9.86 -24.80
C THR A 202 -25.26 -10.83 -23.97
N PRO A 203 -25.63 -12.11 -23.80
CA PRO A 203 -24.75 -13.08 -23.16
C PRO A 203 -23.56 -13.37 -24.09
N GLY A 204 -22.40 -12.76 -23.82
CA GLY A 204 -21.17 -13.04 -24.57
C GLY A 204 -20.10 -11.96 -24.45
N LEU A 205 -18.86 -12.43 -24.26
CA LEU A 205 -17.58 -11.71 -24.23
C LEU A 205 -17.42 -10.60 -23.18
N TYR A 206 -16.63 -10.88 -22.14
CA TYR A 206 -16.11 -9.82 -21.28
C TYR A 206 -15.14 -8.94 -22.09
N PRO A 207 -15.24 -7.60 -22.04
CA PRO A 207 -14.30 -6.71 -22.71
C PRO A 207 -12.88 -6.86 -22.13
N ASP A 208 -11.87 -6.87 -22.99
CA ASP A 208 -10.48 -6.92 -22.53
C ASP A 208 -10.02 -5.59 -21.91
N CYS A 209 -9.08 -5.68 -20.97
CA CYS A 209 -8.31 -4.56 -20.45
C CYS A 209 -6.79 -4.85 -20.54
N ASN A 210 -5.99 -3.80 -20.69
CA ASN A 210 -4.54 -3.91 -20.54
C ASN A 210 -4.20 -4.10 -19.06
N ILE A 211 -3.14 -4.83 -18.78
CA ILE A 211 -2.55 -4.92 -17.44
C ILE A 211 -1.20 -4.19 -17.50
N ASN A 212 -1.01 -3.22 -16.62
CA ASN A 212 0.27 -2.56 -16.40
C ASN A 212 0.78 -2.96 -15.01
N LEU A 213 1.98 -3.52 -14.93
CA LEU A 213 2.62 -3.85 -13.66
C LEU A 213 3.87 -2.99 -13.47
N ASN A 214 3.90 -2.19 -12.40
CA ASN A 214 5.06 -1.36 -12.04
C ASN A 214 5.58 -0.50 -13.21
N GLY A 215 4.69 -0.05 -14.12
CA GLY A 215 5.03 0.78 -15.28
C GLY A 215 5.24 0.01 -16.60
N GLY A 216 5.25 -1.32 -16.60
CA GLY A 216 5.37 -2.15 -17.81
C GLY A 216 4.04 -2.76 -18.27
N ILE A 217 3.78 -2.79 -19.58
CA ILE A 217 2.59 -3.46 -20.15
C ILE A 217 2.83 -4.97 -20.14
N PHE A 218 1.86 -5.73 -19.62
CA PHE A 218 1.89 -7.18 -19.60
C PHE A 218 1.20 -7.76 -20.85
N ASP A 219 1.77 -8.81 -21.43
CA ASP A 219 1.34 -9.37 -22.73
C ASP A 219 -0.05 -10.04 -22.65
N GLN A 220 -0.41 -10.59 -21.50
CA GLN A 220 -1.69 -11.25 -21.28
C GLN A 220 -2.74 -10.22 -20.85
N ARG A 221 -3.93 -10.27 -21.47
CA ARG A 221 -5.04 -9.34 -21.22
C ARG A 221 -5.81 -9.71 -19.95
N GLY A 222 -6.29 -8.67 -19.25
CA GLY A 222 -7.35 -8.82 -18.26
C GLY A 222 -8.73 -8.70 -18.90
N ILE A 223 -9.79 -8.92 -18.13
CA ILE A 223 -11.18 -8.79 -18.59
C ILE A 223 -11.97 -7.86 -17.67
N ILE A 224 -13.02 -7.23 -18.18
CA ILE A 224 -13.90 -6.36 -17.41
C ILE A 224 -15.20 -7.09 -17.12
N VAL A 225 -15.49 -7.32 -15.84
CA VAL A 225 -16.72 -7.97 -15.38
C VAL A 225 -17.41 -7.07 -14.37
N GLU A 226 -18.65 -6.69 -14.66
CA GLU A 226 -19.44 -5.80 -13.77
C GLU A 226 -18.68 -4.49 -13.45
N GLY A 227 -17.99 -3.92 -14.45
CA GLY A 227 -17.21 -2.68 -14.30
C GLY A 227 -15.87 -2.82 -13.56
N ASN A 228 -15.51 -4.02 -13.11
CA ASN A 228 -14.25 -4.29 -12.43
C ASN A 228 -13.25 -4.96 -13.39
N ALA A 229 -11.98 -4.54 -13.31
CA ALA A 229 -10.91 -5.25 -13.97
C ALA A 229 -10.62 -6.57 -13.23
N TYR A 230 -10.56 -7.65 -13.98
CA TYR A 230 -10.13 -8.96 -13.53
C TYR A 230 -8.85 -9.32 -14.29
N ILE A 231 -7.90 -9.94 -13.60
CA ILE A 231 -6.63 -10.35 -14.17
C ILE A 231 -6.45 -11.87 -14.04
N PRO A 232 -5.68 -12.50 -14.93
CA PRO A 232 -5.42 -13.93 -14.88
C PRO A 232 -4.80 -14.36 -13.53
N LEU A 233 -5.20 -15.52 -13.00
CA LEU A 233 -4.70 -16.01 -11.70
C LEU A 233 -3.21 -16.37 -11.74
N ASP A 234 -2.74 -16.91 -12.87
CA ASP A 234 -1.33 -17.16 -13.18
C ASP A 234 -0.49 -15.88 -13.13
N PHE A 235 -1.06 -14.71 -13.43
CA PHE A 235 -0.40 -13.43 -13.21
C PHE A 235 -0.23 -13.11 -11.72
N VAL A 236 -1.19 -13.50 -10.89
CA VAL A 236 -1.11 -13.29 -9.43
C VAL A 236 -0.11 -14.25 -8.78
N ASP A 237 -0.04 -15.49 -9.25
CA ASP A 237 0.97 -16.45 -8.83
C ASP A 237 2.40 -15.93 -9.12
N GLN A 238 2.59 -15.21 -10.24
CA GLN A 238 3.87 -14.56 -10.57
C GLN A 238 4.24 -13.41 -9.62
N LEU A 239 3.26 -12.80 -8.94
CA LEU A 239 3.47 -11.81 -7.89
C LEU A 239 3.80 -12.45 -6.53
N GLY A 240 3.78 -13.78 -6.43
CA GLY A 240 4.05 -14.49 -5.18
C GLY A 240 2.94 -14.33 -4.12
N ILE A 241 1.74 -13.99 -4.57
CA ILE A 241 0.58 -13.76 -3.72
C ILE A 241 -0.15 -15.10 -3.52
N ASP A 242 -0.17 -15.60 -2.28
CA ASP A 242 -0.97 -16.78 -1.92
C ASP A 242 -2.42 -16.36 -1.67
N LEU A 243 -3.29 -16.66 -2.64
CA LEU A 243 -4.69 -16.22 -2.66
C LEU A 243 -5.63 -17.29 -2.08
N PRO A 244 -6.27 -17.05 -0.93
CA PRO A 244 -7.23 -17.99 -0.34
C PRO A 244 -8.38 -18.36 -1.30
N LEU A 245 -8.93 -19.57 -1.15
CA LEU A 245 -10.07 -20.04 -1.95
C LEU A 245 -11.36 -19.22 -1.74
N SER A 246 -11.42 -18.41 -0.69
CA SER A 246 -12.54 -17.51 -0.39
C SER A 246 -12.70 -16.34 -1.36
N TYR A 247 -11.65 -15.98 -2.11
CA TYR A 247 -11.72 -14.91 -3.10
C TYR A 247 -12.49 -15.33 -4.36
N ARG A 248 -13.34 -14.44 -4.88
CA ARG A 248 -14.20 -14.72 -6.04
C ARG A 248 -13.34 -14.95 -7.28
N ARG A 249 -13.40 -16.16 -7.82
CA ARG A 249 -12.78 -16.56 -9.08
C ARG A 249 -13.84 -16.69 -10.15
N ILE A 250 -13.52 -16.27 -11.37
CA ILE A 250 -14.35 -16.53 -12.54
C ILE A 250 -13.53 -17.28 -13.57
N THR A 251 -14.14 -18.24 -14.26
CA THR A 251 -13.50 -18.93 -15.37
C THR A 251 -14.08 -18.40 -16.67
N TYR A 252 -13.21 -17.95 -17.56
CA TYR A 252 -13.61 -17.41 -18.86
C TYR A 252 -12.58 -17.83 -19.91
N GLN A 253 -13.06 -18.39 -21.04
CA GLN A 253 -12.19 -18.94 -22.10
C GLN A 253 -11.10 -19.90 -21.58
N ASN A 254 -11.45 -20.74 -20.60
CA ASN A 254 -10.55 -21.70 -19.96
C ASN A 254 -9.38 -21.08 -19.16
N ILE A 255 -9.46 -19.79 -18.82
CA ILE A 255 -8.54 -19.07 -17.94
C ILE A 255 -9.29 -18.67 -16.66
N VAL A 256 -8.65 -18.84 -15.50
CA VAL A 256 -9.20 -18.40 -14.22
C VAL A 256 -8.75 -16.97 -13.98
N PHE A 257 -9.70 -16.08 -13.70
CA PHE A 257 -9.43 -14.70 -13.36
C PHE A 257 -9.86 -14.39 -11.93
N ILE A 258 -9.15 -13.43 -11.33
CA ILE A 258 -9.53 -12.80 -10.08
C ILE A 258 -9.66 -11.31 -10.26
N ARG A 259 -10.49 -10.67 -9.43
CA ARG A 259 -10.69 -9.24 -9.47
C ARG A 259 -9.41 -8.53 -9.06
N ALA A 260 -8.91 -7.65 -9.92
CA ALA A 260 -7.62 -6.98 -9.73
C ALA A 260 -7.57 -6.21 -8.41
N VAL A 261 -8.66 -5.54 -8.02
CA VAL A 261 -8.74 -4.76 -6.78
C VAL A 261 -8.57 -5.61 -5.51
N ASP A 262 -8.87 -6.90 -5.56
CA ASP A 262 -8.68 -7.81 -4.42
C ASP A 262 -7.19 -7.99 -4.11
N LEU A 263 -6.30 -7.68 -5.05
CA LEU A 263 -4.85 -7.71 -4.81
C LEU A 263 -4.35 -6.58 -3.90
N ARG A 264 -5.20 -5.59 -3.60
CA ARG A 264 -4.90 -4.58 -2.57
C ARG A 264 -4.73 -5.20 -1.19
N ASP A 265 -5.41 -6.31 -0.92
CA ASP A 265 -5.26 -7.07 0.33
C ASP A 265 -3.84 -7.64 0.49
N PHE A 266 -3.06 -7.64 -0.60
CA PHE A 266 -1.68 -8.12 -0.66
C PHE A 266 -0.69 -6.98 -0.97
N ASN A 267 -1.01 -5.74 -0.55
CA ASN A 267 -0.17 -4.55 -0.74
C ASN A 267 0.12 -4.19 -2.20
N ILE A 268 -0.74 -4.60 -3.13
CA ILE A 268 -0.70 -4.14 -4.51
C ILE A 268 -1.62 -2.94 -4.66
N SER A 269 -1.08 -1.75 -4.90
CA SER A 269 -1.87 -0.61 -5.34
C SER A 269 -2.46 -0.92 -6.71
N VAL A 270 -3.77 -0.72 -6.84
CA VAL A 270 -4.49 -0.99 -8.09
C VAL A 270 -5.15 0.29 -8.53
N THR A 271 -4.77 0.81 -9.68
CA THR A 271 -5.37 1.98 -10.30
C THR A 271 -5.93 1.62 -11.67
N TRP A 272 -6.90 2.40 -12.14
CA TRP A 272 -7.58 2.17 -13.41
C TRP A 272 -7.47 3.41 -14.29
N ASP A 273 -7.03 3.23 -15.53
CA ASP A 273 -7.11 4.23 -16.57
C ASP A 273 -8.26 3.87 -17.53
N GLY A 274 -9.33 4.66 -17.47
CA GLY A 274 -10.52 4.48 -18.30
C GLY A 274 -10.32 4.86 -19.77
N ASN A 275 -9.35 5.72 -20.09
CA ASN A 275 -9.09 6.15 -21.46
C ASN A 275 -8.39 5.03 -22.25
N THR A 276 -7.44 4.34 -21.61
CA THR A 276 -6.67 3.25 -22.23
C THR A 276 -7.19 1.86 -21.86
N ARG A 277 -8.22 1.78 -21.02
CA ARG A 277 -8.73 0.53 -20.41
C ARG A 277 -7.60 -0.28 -19.78
N THR A 278 -6.81 0.36 -18.94
CA THR A 278 -5.62 -0.26 -18.34
C THR A 278 -5.78 -0.36 -16.82
N VAL A 279 -5.70 -1.57 -16.28
CA VAL A 279 -5.50 -1.77 -14.85
C VAL A 279 -4.01 -1.70 -14.55
N SER A 280 -3.63 -0.72 -13.74
CA SER A 280 -2.25 -0.53 -13.31
C SER A 280 -2.09 -1.06 -11.89
N LEU A 281 -1.30 -2.11 -11.76
CA LEU A 281 -0.91 -2.76 -10.54
C LEU A 281 0.46 -2.21 -10.18
N ARG A 282 0.57 -1.58 -9.02
CA ARG A 282 1.81 -1.05 -8.48
C ARG A 282 1.99 -1.68 -7.12
N SER A 283 2.91 -2.63 -6.97
CA SER A 283 3.20 -3.18 -5.65
C SER A 283 3.73 -2.04 -4.77
N ALA A 284 2.91 -1.54 -3.84
CA ALA A 284 3.37 -0.62 -2.81
C ALA A 284 3.99 -1.52 -1.76
N LEU A 285 5.20 -1.97 -2.04
CA LEU A 285 6.03 -2.52 -1.00
C LEU A 285 6.36 -1.37 -0.06
N SER A 286 5.55 -1.22 0.99
CA SER A 286 6.07 -0.78 2.27
C SER A 286 7.08 -1.86 2.66
N ILE A 287 8.29 -1.77 2.12
CA ILE A 287 9.43 -2.32 2.83
C ILE A 287 9.52 -1.42 4.05
N CYS A 288 8.83 -1.84 5.11
CA CYS A 288 9.03 -1.39 6.47
C CYS A 288 10.54 -1.14 6.63
N GLY A 289 10.95 0.09 6.96
CA GLY A 289 12.38 0.44 7.07
C GLY A 289 13.12 -0.43 8.10
N ASP A 290 12.35 -1.10 8.96
CA ASP A 290 12.67 -2.09 9.99
C ASP A 290 12.63 -3.56 9.50
N GLN A 291 12.36 -3.81 8.21
CA GLN A 291 12.32 -5.16 7.60
C GLN A 291 13.17 -5.32 6.34
N ILE A 292 13.65 -4.23 5.73
CA ILE A 292 14.56 -4.27 4.56
C ILE A 292 15.88 -5.00 4.83
N ASP A 293 16.24 -5.11 6.10
CA ASP A 293 17.47 -5.72 6.60
C ASP A 293 17.30 -7.18 7.04
N ARG A 294 16.09 -7.74 6.97
CA ARG A 294 15.84 -9.14 7.33
C ARG A 294 16.19 -10.08 6.19
N ILE A 295 17.13 -10.99 6.44
CA ILE A 295 17.66 -11.93 5.43
C ILE A 295 16.61 -12.97 5.00
N MET A 296 15.82 -13.46 5.97
CA MET A 296 14.70 -14.37 5.68
C MET A 296 13.46 -13.56 5.31
N GLY A 297 12.82 -13.90 4.20
CA GLY A 297 11.67 -13.18 3.66
C GLY A 297 11.61 -13.28 2.14
N HIS A 298 10.63 -12.62 1.54
CA HIS A 298 10.51 -12.55 0.09
C HIS A 298 11.22 -11.33 -0.47
N GLY A 299 11.89 -11.53 -1.60
CA GLY A 299 12.29 -10.41 -2.44
C GLY A 299 11.07 -9.85 -3.18
N ASN A 300 11.23 -8.61 -3.59
CA ASN A 300 10.20 -7.66 -3.95
C ASN A 300 10.29 -7.24 -5.43
N THR A 301 11.46 -7.38 -6.02
CA THR A 301 11.66 -7.04 -7.43
C THR A 301 11.22 -8.14 -8.40
N SER A 302 10.70 -7.72 -9.55
CA SER A 302 10.46 -8.59 -10.69
C SER A 302 11.77 -8.96 -11.41
N LEU A 303 11.72 -10.02 -12.22
CA LEU A 303 12.86 -10.43 -13.05
C LEU A 303 13.33 -9.28 -13.97
N VAL A 304 12.39 -8.55 -14.58
CA VAL A 304 12.71 -7.43 -15.47
C VAL A 304 13.40 -6.32 -14.70
N GLN A 305 12.93 -6.00 -13.49
CA GLN A 305 13.54 -5.00 -12.61
C GLN A 305 14.99 -5.36 -12.21
N LEU A 306 15.27 -6.62 -11.88
CA LEU A 306 16.64 -7.07 -11.62
C LEU A 306 17.52 -6.99 -12.87
N ILE A 307 16.99 -7.36 -14.03
CA ILE A 307 17.69 -7.29 -15.32
C ILE A 307 18.05 -5.84 -15.66
N THR A 308 17.10 -4.92 -15.54
CA THR A 308 17.32 -3.50 -15.89
C THR A 308 18.24 -2.82 -14.89
N PHE A 309 18.14 -3.13 -13.60
CA PHE A 309 19.07 -2.63 -12.59
C PHE A 309 20.49 -3.15 -12.81
N LEU A 310 20.65 -4.45 -13.07
CA LEU A 310 21.97 -5.02 -13.34
C LEU A 310 22.58 -4.42 -14.60
N LYS A 311 21.80 -4.23 -15.67
CA LYS A 311 22.25 -3.57 -16.90
C LYS A 311 22.61 -2.09 -16.69
N SER A 312 21.87 -1.37 -15.86
CA SER A 312 22.20 0.04 -15.55
C SER A 312 23.52 0.15 -14.78
N LYS A 313 23.84 -0.86 -13.96
CA LYS A 313 25.10 -0.96 -13.24
C LYS A 313 26.23 -1.53 -14.07
N ASN A 314 25.98 -2.49 -14.96
CA ASN A 314 26.93 -3.15 -15.86
C ASN A 314 26.22 -3.63 -17.14
N PRO A 315 26.33 -2.90 -18.27
CA PRO A 315 25.63 -3.24 -19.51
C PRO A 315 25.96 -4.64 -20.06
N ASP A 316 27.17 -5.13 -19.82
CA ASP A 316 27.68 -6.40 -20.37
C ASP A 316 27.45 -7.61 -19.45
N ALA A 317 26.90 -7.39 -18.24
CA ALA A 317 26.71 -8.42 -17.22
C ALA A 317 26.00 -9.68 -17.72
N LEU A 318 24.97 -9.51 -18.55
CA LEU A 318 24.11 -10.59 -19.02
C LEU A 318 24.65 -11.31 -20.27
N ASN A 319 25.77 -10.85 -20.85
CA ASN A 319 26.42 -11.55 -21.96
C ASN A 319 26.95 -12.92 -21.51
N ARG A 320 27.48 -12.98 -20.27
CA ARG A 320 28.05 -14.21 -19.70
C ARG A 320 27.08 -14.94 -18.77
N PHE A 321 26.22 -14.20 -18.07
CA PHE A 321 25.30 -14.76 -17.07
C PHE A 321 23.85 -14.35 -17.35
N PRO A 322 23.26 -14.75 -18.50
CA PRO A 322 21.95 -14.27 -18.94
C PRO A 322 20.82 -14.60 -17.95
N ASP A 323 20.89 -15.78 -17.31
CA ASP A 323 19.85 -16.29 -16.42
C ASP A 323 20.08 -15.95 -14.93
N LEU A 324 21.15 -15.22 -14.58
CA LEU A 324 21.51 -15.03 -13.18
C LEU A 324 20.40 -14.34 -12.34
N PRO A 325 19.74 -13.26 -12.82
CA PRO A 325 18.61 -12.69 -12.09
C PRO A 325 17.47 -13.67 -11.86
N LYS A 326 17.20 -14.56 -12.82
CA LYS A 326 16.20 -15.62 -12.70
C LYS A 326 16.59 -16.63 -11.62
N PHE A 327 17.85 -17.09 -11.61
CA PHE A 327 18.33 -18.02 -10.60
C PHE A 327 18.22 -17.46 -9.18
N TYR A 328 18.54 -16.17 -8.96
CA TYR A 328 18.39 -15.57 -7.63
C TYR A 328 16.95 -15.60 -7.12
N ARG A 329 15.97 -15.27 -7.98
CA ARG A 329 14.55 -15.35 -7.62
C ARG A 329 14.12 -16.78 -7.30
N GLU A 330 14.45 -17.73 -8.18
CA GLU A 330 14.05 -19.13 -8.02
C GLU A 330 14.64 -19.77 -6.76
N GLU A 331 15.95 -19.59 -6.53
CA GLU A 331 16.66 -20.21 -5.42
C GLU A 331 16.32 -19.52 -4.09
N GLY A 332 16.20 -18.18 -4.08
CA GLY A 332 15.77 -17.43 -2.90
C GLY A 332 14.35 -17.79 -2.45
N ASN A 333 13.40 -17.83 -3.39
CA ASN A 333 12.02 -18.25 -3.09
C ASN A 333 11.95 -19.70 -2.60
N ALA A 334 12.76 -20.60 -3.17
CA ALA A 334 12.79 -21.99 -2.74
C ALA A 334 13.24 -22.15 -1.28
N GLU A 335 14.15 -21.30 -0.80
CA GLU A 335 14.71 -21.39 0.55
C GLU A 335 14.08 -20.42 1.56
N GLY A 336 13.24 -19.48 1.10
CA GLY A 336 12.64 -18.42 1.91
C GLY A 336 13.62 -17.28 2.25
N VAL A 337 14.67 -17.13 1.44
CA VAL A 337 15.68 -16.07 1.58
C VAL A 337 15.32 -14.93 0.65
N ASN A 338 15.46 -13.70 1.15
CA ASN A 338 15.19 -12.52 0.36
C ASN A 338 16.18 -12.42 -0.81
N PHE A 339 15.68 -12.67 -2.03
CA PHE A 339 16.53 -12.71 -3.22
C PHE A 339 17.07 -11.33 -3.60
N ASP A 340 16.46 -10.22 -3.19
CA ASP A 340 16.96 -8.87 -3.46
C ASP A 340 18.18 -8.55 -2.60
N ILE A 341 18.19 -9.00 -1.33
CA ILE A 341 19.36 -8.95 -0.46
C ILE A 341 20.51 -9.74 -1.09
N ALA A 342 20.25 -10.99 -1.47
CA ALA A 342 21.27 -11.85 -2.07
C ALA A 342 21.79 -11.29 -3.40
N PHE A 343 20.93 -10.64 -4.19
CA PHE A 343 21.31 -9.99 -5.44
C PHE A 343 22.13 -8.72 -5.21
N ALA A 344 21.76 -7.88 -4.23
CA ALA A 344 22.54 -6.71 -3.84
C ALA A 344 23.92 -7.10 -3.30
N GLN A 345 23.98 -8.16 -2.47
CA GLN A 345 25.22 -8.73 -1.98
C GLN A 345 26.08 -9.26 -3.13
N MET A 346 25.50 -9.92 -4.13
CA MET A 346 26.24 -10.30 -5.34
C MET A 346 26.82 -9.11 -6.10
N GLY A 347 26.06 -8.02 -6.21
CA GLY A 347 26.54 -6.77 -6.80
C GLY A 347 27.77 -6.23 -6.07
N LEU A 348 27.77 -6.31 -4.74
CA LEU A 348 28.91 -5.92 -3.90
C LEU A 348 30.13 -6.85 -4.11
N GLU A 349 29.94 -8.15 -4.04
CA GLU A 349 31.01 -9.16 -4.10
C GLU A 349 31.69 -9.24 -5.48
N THR A 350 30.92 -9.04 -6.54
CA THR A 350 31.39 -9.22 -7.93
C THR A 350 31.60 -7.91 -8.66
N ASN A 351 31.35 -6.76 -8.01
CA ASN A 351 31.25 -5.45 -8.65
C ASN A 351 30.27 -5.48 -9.84
N PHE A 352 29.06 -5.97 -9.59
CA PHE A 352 28.01 -6.18 -10.59
C PHE A 352 28.47 -7.02 -11.78
N LEU A 353 29.11 -8.16 -11.51
CA LEU A 353 29.64 -9.12 -12.50
C LEU A 353 30.76 -8.57 -13.40
N ARG A 354 31.42 -7.47 -12.99
CA ARG A 354 32.69 -7.06 -13.63
C ARG A 354 33.85 -7.94 -13.19
N PHE A 355 33.76 -8.45 -11.96
CA PHE A 355 34.86 -9.11 -11.27
C PHE A 355 36.08 -8.16 -11.20
N GLY A 356 37.20 -8.62 -10.64
CA GLY A 356 38.39 -7.78 -10.40
C GLY A 356 38.95 -7.88 -8.98
N GLY A 357 38.24 -8.58 -8.10
CA GLY A 357 38.77 -9.06 -6.83
C GLY A 357 39.38 -10.46 -6.96
N ILE A 358 39.45 -11.16 -5.83
CA ILE A 358 40.04 -12.50 -5.75
C ILE A 358 39.19 -13.56 -6.47
N VAL A 359 37.87 -13.35 -6.52
CA VAL A 359 36.92 -14.25 -7.20
C VAL A 359 36.92 -14.00 -8.71
N LYS A 360 37.07 -15.09 -9.46
CA LYS A 360 37.01 -15.11 -10.92
C LYS A 360 35.64 -15.56 -11.43
N PRO A 361 35.19 -15.05 -12.59
CA PRO A 361 33.88 -15.42 -13.14
C PRO A 361 33.72 -16.91 -13.45
N GLU A 362 34.81 -17.65 -13.72
CA GLU A 362 34.76 -19.11 -13.96
C GLU A 362 34.36 -19.90 -12.72
N GLN A 363 34.50 -19.30 -11.53
CA GLN A 363 34.21 -19.98 -10.27
C GLN A 363 32.72 -20.03 -9.96
N ASN A 364 31.88 -19.25 -10.65
CA ASN A 364 30.46 -19.07 -10.34
C ASN A 364 30.21 -18.71 -8.85
N ASN A 365 31.18 -18.09 -8.18
CA ASN A 365 31.11 -17.80 -6.74
C ASN A 365 30.65 -16.35 -6.51
N PHE A 366 29.36 -16.12 -6.68
CA PHE A 366 28.78 -14.78 -6.64
C PHE A 366 28.69 -14.16 -5.24
N ALA A 367 29.15 -14.87 -4.20
CA ALA A 367 29.03 -14.44 -2.80
C ALA A 367 30.37 -14.37 -2.07
N GLY A 368 31.49 -14.59 -2.77
CA GLY A 368 32.82 -14.61 -2.14
C GLY A 368 33.01 -15.75 -1.13
N LEU A 369 32.26 -16.86 -1.27
CA LEU A 369 32.32 -17.95 -0.31
C LEU A 369 33.72 -18.58 -0.28
N GLY A 370 34.25 -18.79 0.92
CA GLY A 370 35.47 -19.60 1.09
C GLY A 370 35.18 -21.08 0.78
N GLY A 371 36.15 -21.79 0.20
CA GLY A 371 36.08 -23.25 0.10
C GLY A 371 36.72 -23.93 1.30
N VAL A 372 36.34 -25.19 1.56
CA VAL A 372 36.97 -26.01 2.60
C VAL A 372 38.29 -26.54 2.05
N GLY A 373 39.42 -26.13 2.63
CA GLY A 373 40.75 -26.58 2.20
C GLY A 373 41.26 -26.00 0.88
N THR A 374 40.50 -25.12 0.22
CA THR A 374 40.96 -24.35 -0.93
C THR A 374 41.77 -23.15 -0.43
N GLY A 375 42.93 -22.87 -1.03
CA GLY A 375 43.72 -21.67 -0.72
C GLY A 375 42.96 -20.35 -1.00
N ALA A 376 43.70 -19.26 -1.16
CA ALA A 376 43.13 -17.90 -1.26
C ALA A 376 42.02 -17.68 -2.32
N GLY A 377 41.79 -18.61 -3.25
CA GLY A 377 40.83 -18.47 -4.36
C GLY A 377 39.35 -18.67 -4.03
N GLY A 378 38.97 -19.17 -2.85
CA GLY A 378 37.56 -19.40 -2.49
C GLY A 378 36.91 -20.61 -3.18
N ALA A 379 35.60 -20.81 -2.95
CA ALA A 379 34.83 -21.92 -3.49
C ALA A 379 34.59 -21.77 -5.01
N THR A 380 34.39 -22.90 -5.70
CA THR A 380 34.07 -22.96 -7.13
C THR A 380 32.87 -23.87 -7.34
N PHE A 381 31.93 -23.43 -8.16
CA PHE A 381 30.68 -24.16 -8.44
C PHE A 381 30.58 -24.55 -9.92
N PRO A 382 30.10 -25.78 -10.22
CA PRO A 382 30.02 -26.27 -11.61
C PRO A 382 29.12 -25.45 -12.53
N SER A 383 28.16 -24.71 -11.99
CA SER A 383 27.26 -23.86 -12.77
C SER A 383 26.87 -22.61 -12.00
N ALA A 384 26.44 -21.58 -12.74
CA ALA A 384 25.95 -20.34 -12.16
C ALA A 384 24.80 -20.59 -11.17
N ARG A 385 23.86 -21.48 -11.53
CA ARG A 385 22.74 -21.84 -10.66
C ARG A 385 23.19 -22.46 -9.33
N LEU A 386 24.19 -23.35 -9.35
CA LEU A 386 24.72 -23.95 -8.12
C LEU A 386 25.48 -22.93 -7.27
N GLY A 387 26.15 -21.97 -7.89
CA GLY A 387 26.76 -20.84 -7.19
C GLY A 387 25.74 -19.94 -6.48
N VAL A 388 24.65 -19.61 -7.17
CA VAL A 388 23.52 -18.88 -6.56
C VAL A 388 22.90 -19.69 -5.42
N ARG A 389 22.68 -21.00 -5.61
CA ARG A 389 22.17 -21.87 -4.56
C ARG A 389 23.06 -21.86 -3.32
N ALA A 390 24.37 -22.00 -3.48
CA ALA A 390 25.31 -21.97 -2.37
C ALA A 390 25.27 -20.62 -1.62
N HIS A 391 25.18 -19.51 -2.35
CA HIS A 391 24.98 -18.19 -1.76
C HIS A 391 23.71 -18.15 -0.89
N ILE A 392 22.56 -18.55 -1.45
CA ILE A 392 21.27 -18.55 -0.75
C ILE A 392 21.31 -19.46 0.49
N GLN A 393 21.91 -20.64 0.38
CA GLN A 393 22.09 -21.54 1.51
C GLN A 393 22.95 -20.91 2.62
N HIS A 394 24.03 -20.21 2.26
CA HIS A 394 24.89 -19.57 3.26
C HIS A 394 24.16 -18.45 4.02
N LEU A 395 23.35 -17.65 3.32
CA LEU A 395 22.48 -16.64 3.94
C LEU A 395 21.44 -17.29 4.88
N LYS A 396 20.78 -18.36 4.44
CA LYS A 396 19.86 -19.13 5.28
C LYS A 396 20.55 -19.73 6.50
N ALA A 397 21.80 -20.14 6.35
CA ALA A 397 22.58 -20.68 7.46
C ALA A 397 22.72 -19.63 8.57
N TYR A 398 23.10 -18.39 8.23
CA TYR A 398 23.19 -17.31 9.19
C TYR A 398 21.84 -16.89 9.78
N ALA A 399 20.79 -16.83 8.96
CA ALA A 399 19.57 -16.14 9.34
C ALA A 399 18.46 -17.03 9.92
N SER A 400 18.54 -18.35 9.77
CA SER A 400 17.48 -19.28 10.17
C SER A 400 18.02 -20.59 10.72
N THR A 401 17.19 -21.28 11.52
CA THR A 401 17.40 -22.68 11.95
C THR A 401 16.63 -23.69 11.10
N GLU A 402 15.78 -23.23 10.16
CA GLU A 402 14.96 -24.10 9.31
C GLU A 402 15.83 -24.98 8.38
N PRO A 403 15.41 -26.22 8.10
CA PRO A 403 16.14 -27.10 7.18
C PRO A 403 16.16 -26.53 5.75
N LEU A 404 17.15 -26.96 4.97
CA LEU A 404 17.18 -26.67 3.53
C LEU A 404 16.03 -27.37 2.83
N ARG A 405 15.45 -26.71 1.82
CA ARG A 405 14.46 -27.35 0.94
C ARG A 405 15.11 -28.04 -0.24
N GLN A 406 16.32 -27.63 -0.60
CA GLN A 406 17.11 -28.20 -1.69
C GLN A 406 18.39 -28.87 -1.20
N ALA A 407 19.02 -29.64 -2.08
CA ALA A 407 20.28 -30.31 -1.78
C ALA A 407 21.37 -29.30 -1.38
N GLU A 408 22.07 -29.60 -0.29
CA GLU A 408 23.20 -28.81 0.23
C GLU A 408 24.34 -28.76 -0.79
N VAL A 409 24.74 -27.56 -1.17
CA VAL A 409 25.86 -27.28 -2.09
C VAL A 409 26.81 -26.21 -1.54
N ASP A 410 26.39 -25.45 -0.54
CA ASP A 410 27.29 -24.58 0.21
C ASP A 410 28.30 -25.43 1.03
N PRO A 411 29.60 -25.38 0.70
CA PRO A 411 30.60 -26.19 1.37
C PRO A 411 30.81 -25.81 2.85
N ARG A 412 30.31 -24.65 3.27
CA ARG A 412 30.46 -24.12 4.62
C ARG A 412 29.19 -24.18 5.45
N PHE A 413 28.09 -24.67 4.88
CA PHE A 413 26.77 -24.62 5.50
C PHE A 413 26.74 -25.19 6.92
N ARG A 414 27.39 -26.34 7.12
CA ARG A 414 27.44 -27.06 8.40
C ARG A 414 28.35 -26.42 9.45
N PHE A 415 29.26 -25.52 9.06
CA PHE A 415 30.18 -24.86 9.97
C PHE A 415 29.61 -23.54 10.51
N VAL A 416 28.56 -23.01 9.91
CA VAL A 416 27.87 -21.81 10.39
C VAL A 416 26.98 -22.19 11.57
N ARG A 417 27.12 -21.48 12.69
CA ARG A 417 26.12 -21.58 13.78
C ARG A 417 24.81 -21.01 13.28
N ARG A 418 23.83 -21.91 13.09
CA ARG A 418 22.54 -21.59 12.47
C ARG A 418 21.77 -20.50 13.23
N GLY A 419 21.19 -19.55 12.52
CA GLY A 419 20.32 -18.49 13.07
C GLY A 419 21.03 -17.40 13.89
N ILE A 420 22.36 -17.30 13.83
CA ILE A 420 23.15 -16.34 14.61
C ILE A 420 23.10 -14.89 14.10
N ALA A 421 22.71 -14.68 12.84
CA ALA A 421 22.60 -13.37 12.23
C ALA A 421 21.35 -13.26 11.33
N PRO A 422 20.15 -13.08 11.90
CA PRO A 422 18.91 -12.86 11.13
C PRO A 422 18.85 -11.54 10.33
N LEU A 423 19.62 -10.52 10.73
CA LEU A 423 19.62 -9.19 10.13
C LEU A 423 20.95 -8.89 9.39
N LEU A 424 20.91 -7.99 8.40
CA LEU A 424 22.06 -7.63 7.56
C LEU A 424 23.25 -7.08 8.34
N ASP A 425 22.99 -6.20 9.32
CA ASP A 425 24.03 -5.59 10.16
C ASP A 425 24.82 -6.66 10.95
N GLN A 426 24.17 -7.77 11.32
CA GLN A 426 24.78 -8.89 12.01
C GLN A 426 25.70 -9.74 11.13
N LEU A 427 25.69 -9.55 9.80
CA LEU A 427 26.67 -10.16 8.90
C LEU A 427 28.04 -9.47 8.96
N SER A 428 28.09 -8.20 9.39
CA SER A 428 29.34 -7.48 9.61
C SER A 428 30.22 -8.20 10.64
N GLY A 429 31.48 -8.44 10.30
CA GLY A 429 32.41 -9.22 11.13
C GLY A 429 32.15 -10.74 11.15
N ARG A 430 31.12 -11.24 10.45
CA ARG A 430 30.81 -12.69 10.35
C ARG A 430 31.02 -13.23 8.95
N TRP A 431 30.43 -12.57 7.95
CA TRP A 431 30.61 -12.93 6.54
C TRP A 431 32.01 -12.53 6.06
N THR A 432 32.43 -11.32 6.43
CA THR A 432 33.75 -10.74 6.19
C THR A 432 34.17 -9.93 7.42
N ALA A 433 35.47 -9.63 7.55
CA ALA A 433 36.01 -8.82 8.64
C ALA A 433 35.58 -7.33 8.57
N ASP A 434 34.96 -6.90 7.47
CA ASP A 434 34.49 -5.52 7.28
C ASP A 434 33.33 -5.19 8.25
N PRO A 435 33.49 -4.18 9.14
CA PRO A 435 32.43 -3.80 10.08
C PRO A 435 31.24 -3.09 9.40
N GLN A 436 31.40 -2.60 8.18
CA GLN A 436 30.35 -1.89 7.43
C GLN A 436 29.66 -2.80 6.40
N TYR A 437 29.95 -4.10 6.40
CA TYR A 437 29.48 -5.02 5.37
C TYR A 437 27.95 -5.04 5.24
N GLY A 438 27.23 -5.22 6.35
CA GLY A 438 25.77 -5.20 6.38
C GLY A 438 25.17 -3.89 5.84
N THR A 439 25.77 -2.76 6.23
CA THR A 439 25.37 -1.42 5.75
C THR A 439 25.57 -1.26 4.24
N LYS A 440 26.66 -1.80 3.68
CA LYS A 440 26.94 -1.75 2.24
C LYS A 440 25.90 -2.55 1.45
N ILE A 441 25.52 -3.74 1.93
CA ILE A 441 24.46 -4.55 1.32
C ILE A 441 23.13 -3.79 1.38
N LEU A 442 22.77 -3.26 2.55
CA LEU A 442 21.54 -2.50 2.74
C LEU A 442 21.44 -1.30 1.78
N ASN A 443 22.53 -0.57 1.59
CA ASN A 443 22.59 0.52 0.61
C ASN A 443 22.41 0.01 -0.83
N GLY A 444 22.94 -1.16 -1.17
CA GLY A 444 22.69 -1.82 -2.46
C GLY A 444 21.21 -2.16 -2.67
N VAL A 445 20.53 -2.67 -1.64
CA VAL A 445 19.08 -2.96 -1.68
C VAL A 445 18.28 -1.67 -1.84
N ARG A 446 18.63 -0.60 -1.11
CA ARG A 446 17.99 0.72 -1.26
C ARG A 446 18.14 1.26 -2.68
N GLN A 447 19.33 1.22 -3.26
CA GLN A 447 19.55 1.64 -4.64
C GLN A 447 18.75 0.81 -5.66
N LEU A 448 18.62 -0.49 -5.43
CA LEU A 448 17.78 -1.36 -6.27
C LEU A 448 16.31 -0.92 -6.19
N TYR A 449 15.81 -0.65 -5.00
CA TYR A 449 14.42 -0.25 -4.79
C TYR A 449 14.12 1.16 -5.31
N GLU A 450 15.00 2.14 -5.05
CA GLU A 450 14.90 3.49 -5.62
C GLU A 450 14.91 3.44 -7.17
N PHE A 451 15.80 2.64 -7.76
CA PHE A 451 15.86 2.49 -9.22
C PHE A 451 14.58 1.87 -9.80
N THR A 452 13.92 1.01 -9.04
CA THR A 452 12.73 0.26 -9.48
C THR A 452 11.41 0.90 -9.05
N GLY A 453 11.47 2.04 -8.36
CA GLY A 453 10.30 2.76 -7.85
C GLY A 453 9.56 2.05 -6.72
N LEU A 454 10.28 1.20 -5.96
CA LEU A 454 9.77 0.49 -4.78
C LEU A 454 10.04 1.27 -3.47
N LEU A 455 11.04 2.16 -3.48
CA LEU A 455 11.31 3.23 -2.51
C LEU A 455 11.29 4.55 -3.29
#